data_AF-A0A1H2X0L8-F1
#
_entry.id   AF-A0A1H2X0L8-F1
#
_cell.length_a   1.000
_cell.length_b   1.000
_cell.length_c   1.000
_cell.angle_alpha   90.00
_cell.angle_beta   90.00
_cell.angle_gamma   90.00
#
_symmetry.space_group_name_H-M   'P 1'
#
loop_
_entity.id
_entity.type
_entity.pdbx_description
1 polymer ?
#
loop_
_entity_poly.entity_id
_entity_poly.type
_entity_poly.pdbx_seq_one_letter_code
_entity_poly.pdbx_strand_id
1 'polypeptide(L)'
;MHPDQHIAYFVEQFLYQLDHADDPAELCQLRDHVFEQSALIGTRLPYIEMMGTIWHKHPATLQEALEAEPVCYGLLIDTFQHIPPNQFVYMRWRLHEWARLSA
;
A
#
# COMPACT_ATOMS: atom_id res chain seq x y z
N MET A 1 1.91 24.04 -1.51
CA MET A 1 1.63 22.87 -0.65
C MET A 1 2.94 22.34 -0.13
N HIS A 2 3.03 22.04 1.17
CA HIS A 2 4.22 21.40 1.73
C HIS A 2 4.31 19.96 1.16
N PRO A 3 5.49 19.43 0.82
CA PRO A 3 5.63 18.09 0.24
C PRO A 3 4.96 16.98 1.07
N ASP A 4 4.97 17.12 2.39
CA ASP A 4 4.38 16.14 3.31
C ASP A 4 2.84 16.14 3.27
N GLN A 5 2.21 17.28 2.95
CA GLN A 5 0.76 17.38 2.80
C GLN A 5 0.23 16.66 1.55
N HIS A 6 1.02 16.66 0.47
CA HIS A 6 0.65 15.91 -0.75
C HIS A 6 0.67 14.40 -0.49
N ILE A 7 1.65 13.93 0.27
CA ILE A 7 1.76 12.52 0.66
C ILE A 7 0.65 12.18 1.67
N ALA A 8 0.33 13.07 2.63
CA ALA A 8 -0.78 12.89 3.57
C ALA A 8 -2.10 12.69 2.83
N TYR A 9 -2.39 13.59 1.90
CA TYR A 9 -3.55 13.50 1.04
C TYR A 9 -3.59 12.19 0.26
N PHE A 10 -2.45 11.79 -0.33
CA PHE A 10 -2.38 10.53 -1.07
C PHE A 10 -2.65 9.30 -0.17
N VAL A 11 -2.11 9.28 1.04
CA VAL A 11 -2.37 8.20 2.01
C VAL A 11 -3.84 8.17 2.42
N GLU A 12 -4.48 9.33 2.64
CA GLU A 12 -5.92 9.40 2.93
C GLU A 12 -6.77 8.87 1.76
N GLN A 13 -6.45 9.29 0.52
CA GLN A 13 -7.13 8.80 -0.68
C GLN A 13 -6.96 7.29 -0.85
N PHE A 14 -5.75 6.77 -0.62
CA PHE A 14 -5.48 5.33 -0.64
C PHE A 14 -6.33 4.58 0.38
N LEU A 15 -6.37 5.03 1.64
CA LEU A 15 -7.14 4.38 2.70
C LEU A 15 -8.64 4.38 2.36
N TYR A 16 -9.14 5.50 1.85
CA TYR A 16 -10.52 5.61 1.39
C TYR A 16 -10.81 4.62 0.26
N GLN A 17 -9.98 4.57 -0.78
CA GLN A 17 -10.15 3.64 -1.90
C GLN A 17 -10.06 2.18 -1.45
N LEU A 18 -9.09 1.85 -0.58
CA LEU A 18 -8.93 0.52 -0.03
C LEU A 18 -10.18 0.05 0.74
N ASP A 19 -10.86 0.94 1.44
CA ASP A 19 -12.08 0.59 2.19
C ASP A 19 -13.28 0.31 1.30
N HIS A 20 -13.32 0.88 0.10
CA HIS A 20 -14.44 0.77 -0.83
C HIS A 20 -14.16 -0.17 -2.02
N ALA A 21 -12.91 -0.61 -2.21
CA ALA A 21 -12.54 -1.50 -3.30
C ALA A 21 -12.94 -2.94 -2.99
N ASP A 22 -14.04 -3.40 -3.56
CA ASP A 22 -14.58 -4.75 -3.35
C ASP A 22 -14.23 -5.70 -4.52
N ASP A 23 -13.89 -5.15 -5.68
CA ASP A 23 -13.44 -5.91 -6.86
C ASP A 23 -11.91 -6.09 -6.84
N PRO A 24 -11.39 -7.32 -7.04
CA PRO A 24 -9.96 -7.56 -7.27
C PRO A 24 -9.34 -6.62 -8.31
N ALA A 25 -10.06 -6.23 -9.36
CA ALA A 25 -9.55 -5.30 -10.37
C ALA A 25 -9.25 -3.90 -9.79
N GLU A 26 -10.10 -3.40 -8.89
CA GLU A 26 -9.90 -2.12 -8.20
C GLU A 26 -8.69 -2.19 -7.26
N LEU A 27 -8.48 -3.33 -6.59
CA LEU A 27 -7.31 -3.55 -5.75
C LEU A 27 -6.01 -3.63 -6.57
N CYS A 28 -6.05 -4.22 -7.76
CA CYS A 28 -4.93 -4.20 -8.71
C CYS A 28 -4.60 -2.78 -9.18
N GLN A 29 -5.62 -1.98 -9.53
CA GLN A 29 -5.41 -0.58 -9.89
C GLN A 29 -4.83 0.23 -8.73
N LEU A 30 -5.31 -0.01 -7.51
CA LEU A 30 -4.79 0.65 -6.31
C LEU A 30 -3.32 0.27 -6.06
N ARG A 31 -2.96 -1.00 -6.19
CA ARG A 31 -1.56 -1.48 -6.15
C ARG A 31 -0.70 -0.72 -7.15
N ASP A 32 -1.12 -0.69 -8.42
CA ASP A 32 -0.35 -0.07 -9.49
C ASP A 32 -0.19 1.43 -9.24
N HIS A 33 -1.23 2.10 -8.77
CA HIS A 33 -1.17 3.51 -8.41
C HIS A 33 -0.18 3.79 -7.28
N VAL A 34 -0.14 2.94 -6.23
CA VAL A 34 0.86 3.05 -5.15
C VAL A 34 2.27 2.83 -5.69
N PHE A 35 2.46 1.85 -6.58
CA PHE A 35 3.75 1.58 -7.21
C PHE A 35 4.25 2.79 -8.02
N GLU A 36 3.42 3.34 -8.90
CA GLU A 36 3.76 4.52 -9.70
C GLU A 36 4.08 5.74 -8.83
N GLN A 37 3.25 6.02 -7.82
CA GLN A 37 3.47 7.14 -6.92
C GLN A 37 4.71 6.95 -6.05
N SER A 38 5.06 5.72 -5.68
CA SER A 38 6.29 5.45 -4.93
C SER A 38 7.56 5.84 -5.71
N ALA A 39 7.54 5.67 -7.05
CA ALA A 39 8.64 6.08 -7.92
C ALA A 39 8.76 7.62 -8.03
N LEU A 40 7.63 8.33 -7.96
CA LEU A 40 7.58 9.79 -8.06
C LEU A 40 7.89 10.51 -6.73
N ILE A 41 7.39 9.95 -5.62
CA ILE A 41 7.46 10.55 -4.28
C ILE A 41 8.70 10.08 -3.51
N GLY A 42 9.29 8.94 -3.90
CA GLY A 42 10.49 8.38 -3.27
C GLY A 42 10.24 7.80 -1.87
N THR A 43 11.28 7.73 -1.05
CA THR A 43 11.30 7.04 0.26
C THR A 43 10.38 7.61 1.34
N ARG A 44 9.64 8.69 1.04
CA ARG A 44 8.70 9.32 1.96
C ARG A 44 7.33 8.68 1.96
N LEU A 45 6.99 7.90 0.93
CA LEU A 45 5.75 7.16 0.89
C LEU A 45 5.84 5.93 1.80
N PRO A 46 4.85 5.67 2.69
CA PRO A 46 4.79 4.46 3.53
C PRO A 46 4.41 3.22 2.70
N TYR A 47 5.23 2.91 1.69
CA TYR A 47 4.96 1.94 0.64
C TYR A 47 4.73 0.52 1.17
N ILE A 48 5.54 0.08 2.14
CA ILE A 48 5.42 -1.25 2.73
C ILE A 48 4.10 -1.40 3.47
N GLU A 49 3.70 -0.38 4.23
CA GLU A 49 2.44 -0.37 4.95
C GLU A 49 1.26 -0.39 3.97
N MET A 50 1.30 0.40 2.90
CA MET A 50 0.27 0.42 1.86
C MET A 50 0.13 -0.94 1.17
N MET A 51 1.24 -1.49 0.66
CA MET A 51 1.25 -2.81 0.02
C MET A 51 0.84 -3.93 0.98
N GLY A 52 1.23 -3.84 2.26
CA GLY A 52 0.82 -4.78 3.30
C GLY A 52 -0.69 -4.73 3.55
N THR A 53 -1.29 -3.54 3.55
CA THR A 53 -2.75 -3.43 3.71
C THR A 53 -3.54 -3.93 2.50
N ILE A 54 -3.03 -3.75 1.28
CA ILE A 54 -3.61 -4.39 0.07
C ILE A 54 -3.51 -5.91 0.20
N TRP A 55 -2.32 -6.44 0.53
CA TRP A 55 -2.09 -7.87 0.70
C TRP A 55 -3.02 -8.48 1.75
N HIS A 56 -3.19 -7.81 2.90
CA HIS A 56 -4.06 -8.31 3.96
C HIS A 56 -5.53 -8.38 3.53
N LYS A 57 -5.98 -7.44 2.68
CA LYS A 57 -7.32 -7.47 2.12
C LYS A 57 -7.46 -8.56 1.05
N HIS A 58 -6.48 -8.68 0.15
CA HIS A 58 -6.52 -9.64 -0.95
C HIS A 58 -5.10 -10.04 -1.42
N PRO A 59 -4.54 -11.16 -0.94
CA PRO A 59 -3.16 -11.57 -1.25
C PRO A 59 -2.90 -11.80 -2.74
N ALA A 60 -3.88 -12.33 -3.47
CA ALA A 60 -3.73 -12.67 -4.89
C ALA A 60 -3.38 -11.43 -5.74
N THR A 61 -3.81 -10.23 -5.32
CA THR A 61 -3.48 -8.97 -5.99
C THR A 61 -1.98 -8.75 -6.14
N LEU A 62 -1.13 -9.15 -5.18
CA LEU A 62 0.33 -9.04 -5.37
C LEU A 62 0.91 -10.26 -6.07
N GLN A 63 0.34 -11.45 -5.86
CA GLN A 63 0.81 -12.69 -6.50
C GLN A 63 0.68 -12.63 -8.02
N GLU A 64 -0.41 -12.05 -8.54
CA GLU A 64 -0.60 -11.85 -9.98
C GLU A 64 0.43 -10.89 -10.57
N ALA A 65 0.82 -9.84 -9.83
CA ALA A 65 1.85 -8.90 -10.28
C ALA A 65 3.25 -9.51 -10.34
N LEU A 66 3.49 -10.62 -9.63
CA LEU A 66 4.78 -11.30 -9.60
C LEU A 66 5.21 -11.80 -10.99
N GLU A 67 4.26 -12.14 -11.87
CA GLU A 67 4.56 -12.57 -13.23
C GLU A 67 5.17 -11.45 -14.08
N ALA A 68 4.75 -10.20 -13.84
CA ALA A 68 5.23 -9.03 -14.58
C ALA A 68 6.49 -8.41 -13.96
N GLU A 69 6.54 -8.29 -12.62
CA GLU A 69 7.61 -7.59 -11.89
C GLU A 69 8.15 -8.47 -10.74
N PRO A 70 8.86 -9.57 -11.07
CA PRO A 70 9.16 -10.64 -10.13
C PRO A 70 10.06 -10.22 -8.96
N VAL A 71 10.98 -9.27 -9.18
CA VAL A 71 11.93 -8.82 -8.14
C VAL A 71 11.25 -7.92 -7.12
N CYS A 72 10.48 -6.93 -7.59
CA CYS A 72 9.81 -5.95 -6.74
C CYS A 72 8.73 -6.60 -5.86
N TYR A 73 7.89 -7.45 -6.44
CA TYR A 73 6.81 -8.10 -5.71
C TYR A 73 7.25 -9.36 -4.98
N GLY A 74 8.29 -10.06 -5.45
CA GLY A 74 8.80 -11.27 -4.81
C GLY A 74 9.23 -11.05 -3.36
N LEU A 75 9.97 -9.98 -3.09
CA LEU A 75 10.40 -9.63 -1.73
C LEU A 75 9.24 -9.21 -0.83
N LEU A 76 8.25 -8.49 -1.38
CA LEU A 76 7.05 -8.10 -0.63
C LEU A 76 6.22 -9.31 -0.25
N ILE A 77 5.97 -10.21 -1.20
CA ILE A 77 5.21 -11.44 -0.99
C ILE A 77 5.89 -12.31 0.06
N ASP A 78 7.20 -12.53 -0.08
CA ASP A 78 7.98 -13.30 0.90
C ASP A 78 7.88 -12.66 2.29
N THR A 79 8.03 -11.34 2.39
CA THR A 79 7.86 -10.63 3.68
C THR A 79 6.45 -10.82 4.24
N PHE A 80 5.42 -10.61 3.43
CA PHE A 80 4.03 -10.59 3.87
C PHE A 80 3.47 -11.98 4.21
N GLN A 81 3.99 -13.04 3.58
CA GLN A 81 3.63 -14.42 3.91
C GLN A 81 4.08 -14.83 5.31
N HIS A 82 5.14 -14.23 5.83
CA HIS A 82 5.78 -14.63 7.09
C HIS A 82 5.48 -13.69 8.28
N ILE A 83 4.79 -12.57 8.07
CA ILE A 83 4.38 -11.67 9.17
C ILE A 83 2.99 -12.03 9.72
N PRO A 84 2.78 -11.93 11.04
CA PRO A 84 1.52 -12.32 11.66
C PRO A 84 0.39 -11.32 11.37
N PRO A 85 -0.89 -11.75 11.37
CA PRO A 85 -2.04 -10.93 10.99
C PRO A 85 -2.15 -9.57 11.71
N ASN A 86 -1.77 -9.53 12.99
CA ASN A 86 -1.78 -8.31 13.80
C ASN A 86 -0.81 -7.23 13.29
N GLN A 87 0.24 -7.60 12.55
CA GLN A 87 1.15 -6.62 11.94
C GLN A 87 0.46 -5.83 10.84
N PHE A 88 -0.47 -6.44 10.09
CA PHE A 88 -1.23 -5.71 9.07
C PHE A 88 -2.21 -4.72 9.69
N VAL A 89 -2.83 -5.07 10.83
CA VAL A 89 -3.64 -4.13 11.62
C VAL A 89 -2.79 -2.94 12.07
N TYR A 90 -1.56 -3.20 12.53
CA TYR A 90 -0.62 -2.15 12.93
C TYR A 90 -0.15 -1.29 11.75
N MET A 91 0.13 -1.89 10.58
CA MET A 91 0.47 -1.15 9.36
C MET A 91 -0.64 -0.19 8.97
N ARG A 92 -1.90 -0.66 8.99
CA ARG A 92 -3.06 0.19 8.73
C ARG A 92 -3.18 1.34 9.74
N TRP A 93 -3.03 1.05 11.03
CA TRP A 93 -3.02 2.09 12.06
C TRP A 93 -1.90 3.12 11.81
N ARG A 94 -0.69 2.68 11.43
CA ARG A 94 0.42 3.58 11.09
C ARG A 94 0.11 4.48 9.91
N LEU A 95 -0.59 4.00 8.88
CA LEU A 95 -1.01 4.85 7.76
C LEU A 95 -1.95 5.98 8.21
N HIS A 96 -2.95 5.66 9.04
CA HIS A 96 -3.85 6.66 9.60
C HIS A 96 -3.11 7.68 10.47
N GLU A 97 -2.22 7.24 11.36
CA GLU A 97 -1.43 8.15 12.20
C GLU A 97 -0.47 9.00 11.38
N TRP A 98 0.14 8.43 10.35
CA TRP A 98 1.06 9.14 9.47
C TRP A 98 0.35 10.26 8.71
N ALA A 99 -0.81 9.96 8.11
CA ALA A 99 -1.64 10.97 7.44
C ALA A 99 -2.05 12.10 8.40
N ARG A 100 -2.52 11.74 9.60
CA ARG A 100 -2.94 12.71 10.64
C ARG A 100 -1.81 13.64 11.09
N LEU A 101 -0.59 13.13 11.22
CA LEU A 101 0.56 13.92 11.68
C LEU A 101 1.20 14.76 10.57
N SER A 102 0.89 14.46 9.30
CA SER A 102 1.50 15.09 8.12
C SER A 102 0.57 16.08 7.39
N ALA A 103 -0.70 16.18 7.83
CA ALA A 103 -1.71 17.13 7.37
C ALA A 103 -1.49 18.54 7.97
#